data_AF-A0A9P9S0W5-F1
#
_entry.id   AF-A0A9P9S0W5-F1
#
_cell.length_a   1.000
_cell.length_b   1.000
_cell.length_c   1.000
_cell.angle_alpha   90.00
_cell.angle_beta   90.00
_cell.angle_gamma   90.00
#
_symmetry.space_group_name_H-M   'P 1'
#
loop_
_entity.id
_entity.type
_entity.pdbx_description
1 polymer ?
#
loop_
_entity_poly.entity_id
_entity_poly.type
_entity_poly.pdbx_seq_one_letter_code
_entity_poly.pdbx_strand_id
1 'polypeptide(L)'
;MSANSLCFDEALKARISGEIELEESLRHIVAHYGGLRHHADAEGQRLYIPAGFETEVRDVVLSENFQPLDDVNTDIIYSIFLSGFQGDIAAVRKLIDFSSIGSEHFLRPLMRISTAEGNPQLLRVCFENGFKGDRYIDSDLLLLYRIRSNPSTAWLDVLYDFDFRQWRTNPQKLGDWRTWHHLLYMGADCTRWWIEHGGRTPSARGLFEDVPRWPGAPTIQVLLDHFGVDWFKDSGTLQLAVKNHDFETVK
;
A
#
# COMPACT_ATOMS: atom_id res chain seq x y z
N MET A 1 18.45 29.01 -6.76
CA MET A 1 18.27 29.20 -5.30
C MET A 1 18.94 28.02 -4.61
N SER A 2 20.00 28.26 -3.84
CA SER A 2 20.71 27.21 -3.07
C SER A 2 20.20 27.24 -1.63
N ALA A 3 19.05 26.62 -1.39
CA ALA A 3 18.60 26.28 -0.04
C ALA A 3 18.99 24.82 0.20
N ASN A 4 19.60 24.52 1.34
CA ASN A 4 20.08 23.18 1.71
C ASN A 4 18.93 22.17 1.58
N SER A 5 18.94 21.37 0.52
CA SER A 5 17.96 20.29 0.38
C SER A 5 18.35 19.14 1.30
N LEU A 6 17.37 18.67 2.07
CA LEU A 6 17.51 17.48 2.90
C LEU A 6 17.63 16.22 2.02
N CYS A 7 18.34 15.20 2.51
CA CYS A 7 18.23 13.86 1.94
C CYS A 7 16.91 13.18 2.30
N PHE A 8 16.64 12.00 1.73
CA PHE A 8 15.40 11.26 1.98
C PHE A 8 15.13 10.95 3.46
N ASP A 9 16.15 10.52 4.20
CA ASP A 9 16.02 10.18 5.63
C ASP A 9 15.78 11.42 6.50
N GLU A 10 16.50 12.51 6.21
CA GLU A 10 16.34 13.78 6.92
C GLU A 10 14.94 14.38 6.67
N ALA A 11 14.49 14.42 5.41
CA ALA A 11 13.17 14.92 5.06
C ALA A 11 12.04 14.09 5.70
N LEU A 12 12.20 12.76 5.76
CA LEU A 12 11.24 11.87 6.43
C LEU A 12 11.20 12.12 7.95
N LYS A 13 12.37 12.21 8.60
CA LYS A 13 12.46 12.44 10.04
C LYS A 13 11.88 13.80 10.43
N ALA A 14 12.24 14.86 9.70
CA ALA A 14 11.72 16.20 9.93
C ALA A 14 10.20 16.27 9.75
N ARG A 15 9.64 15.54 8.77
CA ARG A 15 8.19 15.43 8.59
C ARG A 15 7.52 14.67 9.75
N ILE A 16 8.09 13.55 10.19
CA ILE A 16 7.54 12.76 11.31
C ILE A 16 7.61 13.54 12.62
N SER A 17 8.66 14.33 12.86
CA SER A 17 8.80 15.17 14.06
C SER A 17 7.94 16.44 14.00
N GLY A 18 7.36 16.77 12.84
CA GLY A 18 6.58 17.99 12.62
C GLY A 18 7.44 19.26 12.49
N GLU A 19 8.74 19.11 12.21
CA GLU A 19 9.63 20.24 11.95
C GLU A 19 9.35 20.90 10.59
N ILE A 20 8.90 20.09 9.61
CA ILE A 20 8.48 20.56 8.30
C ILE A 20 7.12 19.98 7.93
N GLU A 21 6.36 20.75 7.16
CA GLU A 21 5.07 20.33 6.62
C GLU A 21 5.24 19.41 5.40
N LEU A 22 4.16 18.73 5.00
CA LEU A 22 4.14 17.85 3.82
C LEU A 22 4.67 18.55 2.56
N GLU A 23 4.23 19.78 2.29
CA GLU A 23 4.63 20.51 1.08
C GLU A 23 6.13 20.77 1.01
N GLU A 24 6.74 21.10 2.14
CA GLU A 24 8.18 21.35 2.25
C GLU A 24 8.96 20.03 2.14
N SER A 25 8.50 18.98 2.82
CA SER A 25 9.04 17.63 2.67
C SER A 25 9.02 17.17 1.19
N LEU A 26 7.90 17.38 0.50
CA LEU A 26 7.77 17.05 -0.93
C LEU A 26 8.75 17.85 -1.80
N ARG A 27 9.02 19.11 -1.50
CA ARG A 27 10.01 19.90 -2.25
C ARG A 27 11.41 19.28 -2.15
N HIS A 28 11.81 18.84 -0.95
CA HIS A 28 13.08 18.16 -0.75
C HIS A 28 13.15 16.83 -1.52
N ILE A 29 12.10 16.00 -1.39
CA ILE A 29 12.05 14.70 -2.04
C ILE A 29 12.04 14.83 -3.57
N VAL A 30 11.27 15.77 -4.11
CA VAL A 30 11.13 15.96 -5.56
C VAL A 30 12.34 16.64 -6.18
N ALA A 31 13.11 17.44 -5.43
CA ALA A 31 14.36 18.02 -5.92
C ALA A 31 15.37 16.96 -6.42
N HIS A 32 15.29 15.72 -5.92
CA HIS A 32 16.10 14.61 -6.43
C HIS A 32 15.75 14.19 -7.87
N TYR A 33 14.54 14.47 -8.37
CA TYR A 33 14.22 14.26 -9.79
C TYR A 33 15.02 15.20 -10.69
N GLY A 34 15.27 16.44 -10.25
CA GLY A 34 16.12 17.42 -10.94
C GLY A 34 17.63 17.13 -10.87
N GLY A 35 18.03 15.95 -10.37
CA GLY A 35 19.43 15.53 -10.28
C GLY A 35 20.16 15.99 -9.02
N LEU A 36 19.46 16.59 -8.06
CA LEU A 36 20.05 16.88 -6.76
C LEU A 36 20.40 15.55 -6.04
N ARG A 37 21.65 15.41 -5.61
CA ARG A 37 22.15 14.20 -4.93
C ARG A 37 22.81 14.61 -3.63
N HIS A 38 22.28 14.13 -2.52
CA HIS A 38 22.92 14.31 -1.22
C HIS A 38 23.97 13.23 -1.02
N HIS A 39 25.11 13.55 -0.38
CA HIS A 39 26.16 12.56 -0.11
C HIS A 39 25.64 11.39 0.74
N ALA A 40 24.71 11.65 1.67
CA ALA A 40 24.05 10.62 2.47
C ALA A 40 23.21 9.61 1.66
N ASP A 41 22.81 9.96 0.43
CA ASP A 41 22.09 9.08 -0.49
C ASP A 41 23.01 8.29 -1.43
N ALA A 42 24.33 8.49 -1.33
CA ALA A 42 25.32 7.75 -2.10
C ALA A 42 25.26 6.24 -1.75
N GLU A 43 25.42 5.42 -2.78
CA GLU A 43 25.43 3.96 -2.62
C GLU A 43 26.46 3.52 -1.56
N GLY A 44 26.07 2.59 -0.68
CA GLY A 44 26.88 2.14 0.46
C GLY A 44 26.82 3.03 1.71
N GLN A 45 26.29 4.25 1.63
CA GLN A 45 26.10 5.15 2.78
C GLN A 45 24.63 5.36 3.16
N ARG A 46 23.76 5.02 2.20
CA ARG A 46 22.31 4.96 2.27
C ARG A 46 21.79 4.39 3.60
N LEU A 47 21.25 5.26 4.46
CA LEU A 47 20.51 4.83 5.64
C LEU A 47 19.22 4.11 5.24
N TYR A 48 18.83 3.13 6.06
CA TYR A 48 17.53 2.48 5.95
C TYR A 48 16.43 3.48 6.33
N ILE A 49 15.42 3.61 5.46
CA ILE A 49 14.20 4.34 5.76
C ILE A 49 13.02 3.34 5.71
N PRO A 50 12.00 3.49 6.56
CA PRO A 50 10.79 2.68 6.47
C PRO A 50 10.17 2.76 5.08
N ALA A 51 9.67 1.64 4.58
CA ALA A 51 9.01 1.62 3.27
C ALA A 51 7.73 2.47 3.28
N GLY A 52 7.61 3.31 2.26
CA GLY A 52 6.63 4.39 2.12
C GLY A 52 6.79 5.13 0.79
N PHE A 53 6.19 6.31 0.67
CA PHE A 53 6.28 7.15 -0.54
C PHE A 53 7.75 7.49 -0.86
N GLU A 54 8.51 7.90 0.15
CA GLU A 54 9.90 8.33 0.05
C GLU A 54 10.80 7.21 -0.48
N THR A 55 10.57 5.95 -0.09
CA THR A 55 11.33 4.81 -0.64
C THR A 55 11.05 4.56 -2.11
N GLU A 56 9.81 4.70 -2.56
CA GLU A 56 9.50 4.46 -3.98
C GLU A 56 10.14 5.55 -4.84
N VAL A 57 10.11 6.81 -4.39
CA VAL A 57 10.80 7.90 -5.08
C VAL A 57 12.31 7.66 -5.09
N ARG A 58 12.88 7.28 -3.95
CA ARG A 58 14.30 6.97 -3.81
C ARG A 58 14.74 5.86 -4.76
N ASP A 59 13.96 4.79 -4.88
CA ASP A 59 14.23 3.68 -5.82
C ASP A 59 14.24 4.15 -7.27
N VAL A 60 13.33 5.07 -7.64
CA VAL A 60 13.26 5.64 -8.99
C VAL A 60 14.50 6.49 -9.27
N VAL A 61 14.71 7.53 -8.47
CA VAL A 61 15.72 8.56 -8.77
C VAL A 61 17.14 8.08 -8.54
N LEU A 62 17.35 7.07 -7.70
CA LEU A 62 18.67 6.47 -7.46
C LEU A 62 18.95 5.22 -8.29
N SER A 63 18.07 4.86 -9.24
CA SER A 63 18.33 3.78 -10.19
C SER A 63 19.40 4.16 -11.20
N GLU A 64 20.19 3.17 -11.67
CA GLU A 64 21.30 3.39 -12.61
C GLU A 64 20.86 4.03 -13.94
N ASN A 65 19.62 3.77 -14.36
CA ASN A 65 19.07 4.25 -15.63
C ASN A 65 18.34 5.61 -15.50
N PHE A 66 18.25 6.18 -14.30
CA PHE A 66 17.55 7.43 -14.09
C PHE A 66 18.31 8.59 -14.73
N GLN A 67 17.60 9.37 -15.57
CA GLN A 67 18.07 10.65 -16.08
C GLN A 67 17.37 11.79 -15.34
N PRO A 68 18.11 12.80 -14.86
CA PRO A 68 17.51 13.98 -14.26
C PRO A 68 16.47 14.63 -15.17
N LEU A 69 15.36 15.04 -14.58
CA LEU A 69 14.31 15.81 -15.24
C LEU A 69 14.69 17.29 -15.27
N ASP A 70 14.15 18.03 -16.24
CA ASP A 70 14.23 19.50 -16.21
C ASP A 70 13.30 20.08 -15.12
N ASP A 71 13.43 21.38 -14.88
CA ASP A 71 12.66 22.08 -13.84
C ASP A 71 11.15 21.97 -14.09
N VAL A 72 10.72 22.06 -15.36
CA VAL A 72 9.30 21.97 -15.76
C VAL A 72 8.71 20.61 -15.40
N ASN A 73 9.40 19.52 -15.74
CA ASN A 73 8.95 18.17 -15.44
C ASN A 73 9.04 17.87 -13.93
N THR A 74 10.02 18.44 -13.23
CA THR A 74 10.14 18.34 -11.78
C THR A 74 8.96 19.02 -11.07
N ASP A 75 8.53 20.20 -11.53
CA ASP A 75 7.35 20.91 -11.02
C ASP A 75 6.04 20.15 -11.29
N ILE A 76 5.94 19.48 -12.44
CA ILE A 76 4.79 18.60 -12.76
C ILE A 76 4.76 17.43 -11.78
N ILE A 77 5.89 16.75 -11.53
CA ILE A 77 5.97 15.64 -10.57
C ILE A 77 5.58 16.09 -9.16
N TYR A 78 6.09 17.25 -8.71
CA TYR A 78 5.69 17.83 -7.44
C TYR A 78 4.17 18.02 -7.36
N SER A 79 3.59 18.61 -8.39
CA SER A 79 2.15 18.86 -8.47
C SER A 79 1.32 17.58 -8.47
N ILE A 80 1.79 16.52 -9.15
CA ILE A 80 1.16 15.20 -9.17
C ILE A 80 1.12 14.61 -7.76
N PHE A 81 2.25 14.61 -7.05
CA PHE A 81 2.32 14.04 -5.70
C PHE A 81 1.53 14.85 -4.68
N LEU A 82 1.64 16.18 -4.71
CA LEU A 82 0.88 17.04 -3.82
C LEU A 82 -0.64 16.84 -4.00
N SER A 83 -1.11 16.81 -5.25
CA SER A 83 -2.52 16.53 -5.56
C SER A 83 -2.94 15.13 -5.09
N GLY A 84 -2.05 14.15 -5.21
CA GLY A 84 -2.27 12.78 -4.74
C GLY A 84 -2.47 12.71 -3.22
N PHE A 85 -1.62 13.38 -2.43
CA PHE A 85 -1.76 13.46 -0.98
C PHE A 85 -2.99 14.26 -0.55
N GLN A 86 -3.36 15.31 -1.29
CA GLN A 86 -4.58 16.08 -1.04
C GLN A 86 -5.85 15.34 -1.46
N GLY A 87 -5.72 14.22 -2.18
CA GLY A 87 -6.84 13.46 -2.72
C GLY A 87 -7.55 14.13 -3.90
N ASP A 88 -6.94 15.13 -4.54
CA ASP A 88 -7.49 15.79 -5.74
C ASP A 88 -7.24 14.94 -6.98
N ILE A 89 -8.12 13.95 -7.18
CA ILE A 89 -8.05 12.99 -8.29
C ILE A 89 -8.18 13.68 -9.65
N ALA A 90 -8.97 14.75 -9.73
CA ALA A 90 -9.17 15.47 -10.98
C ALA A 90 -7.88 16.18 -11.41
N ALA A 91 -7.18 16.82 -10.45
CA ALA A 91 -5.88 17.41 -10.70
C ALA A 91 -4.83 16.35 -11.08
N VAL A 92 -4.76 15.22 -10.35
CA VAL A 92 -3.83 14.13 -10.67
C VAL A 92 -4.01 13.65 -12.11
N ARG A 93 -5.25 13.35 -12.53
CA ARG A 93 -5.54 12.90 -13.90
C ARG A 93 -5.09 13.93 -14.93
N LYS A 94 -5.50 15.19 -14.75
CA LYS A 94 -5.16 16.28 -15.67
C LYS A 94 -3.64 16.44 -15.80
N LEU A 95 -2.90 16.34 -14.71
CA LEU A 95 -1.44 16.48 -14.71
C LEU A 95 -0.76 15.29 -15.39
N ILE A 96 -1.23 14.06 -15.16
CA ILE A 96 -0.73 12.87 -15.85
C ILE A 96 -1.00 12.96 -17.36
N ASP A 97 -2.22 13.31 -17.76
CA ASP A 97 -2.60 13.42 -19.18
C ASP A 97 -1.81 14.50 -19.94
N PHE A 98 -1.42 15.58 -19.24
CA PHE A 98 -0.61 16.66 -19.80
C PHE A 98 0.89 16.33 -19.83
N SER A 99 1.33 15.39 -19.01
CA SER A 99 2.74 15.10 -18.80
C SER A 99 3.32 14.25 -19.94
N SER A 100 4.53 14.58 -20.38
CA SER A 100 5.34 13.71 -21.24
C SER A 100 6.25 12.77 -20.43
N ILE A 101 6.16 12.80 -19.10
CA ILE A 101 7.02 12.03 -18.21
C ILE A 101 6.59 10.57 -18.22
N GLY A 102 7.57 9.65 -18.30
CA GLY A 102 7.33 8.22 -18.20
C GLY A 102 6.60 7.85 -16.90
N SER A 103 5.58 7.00 -17.02
CA SER A 103 4.73 6.57 -15.91
C SER A 103 5.49 5.93 -14.74
N GLU A 104 6.65 5.34 -15.02
CA GLU A 104 7.56 4.76 -14.05
C GLU A 104 8.04 5.76 -12.99
N HIS A 105 8.02 7.06 -13.29
CA HIS A 105 8.44 8.11 -12.36
C HIS A 105 7.40 8.43 -11.28
N PHE A 106 6.13 8.16 -11.51
CA PHE A 106 5.08 8.59 -10.58
C PHE A 106 4.12 7.48 -10.14
N LEU A 107 3.94 6.40 -10.90
CA LEU A 107 2.93 5.39 -10.57
C LEU A 107 3.23 4.61 -9.29
N ARG A 108 4.48 4.19 -9.05
CA ARG A 108 4.86 3.49 -7.81
C ARG A 108 4.72 4.40 -6.58
N PRO A 109 5.23 5.65 -6.59
CA PRO A 109 4.98 6.60 -5.51
C PRO A 109 3.49 6.89 -5.28
N LEU A 110 2.70 7.15 -6.33
CA LEU A 110 1.25 7.37 -6.22
C LEU A 110 0.52 6.15 -5.69
N MET A 111 0.94 4.94 -6.07
CA MET A 111 0.40 3.71 -5.52
C MET A 111 0.59 3.64 -4.00
N ARG A 112 1.77 4.03 -3.50
CA ARG A 112 2.00 4.12 -2.05
C ARG A 112 1.16 5.16 -1.37
N ILE A 113 1.01 6.34 -1.95
CA ILE A 113 0.09 7.37 -1.43
C ILE A 113 -1.32 6.80 -1.36
N SER A 114 -1.83 6.21 -2.44
CA SER A 114 -3.19 5.65 -2.48
C SER A 114 -3.42 4.55 -1.44
N THR A 115 -2.40 3.72 -1.16
CA THR A 115 -2.50 2.63 -0.19
C THR A 115 -2.46 3.16 1.24
N ALA A 116 -1.55 4.09 1.51
CA ALA A 116 -1.35 4.69 2.84
C ALA A 116 -2.54 5.55 3.26
N GLU A 117 -3.10 6.34 2.33
CA GLU A 117 -4.28 7.20 2.55
C GLU A 117 -5.60 6.43 2.39
N GLY A 118 -5.55 5.20 1.87
CA GLY A 118 -6.74 4.40 1.60
C GLY A 118 -7.67 5.00 0.54
N ASN A 119 -7.10 5.68 -0.45
CA ASN A 119 -7.84 6.37 -1.51
C ASN A 119 -8.06 5.44 -2.71
N PRO A 120 -9.25 4.82 -2.87
CA PRO A 120 -9.52 3.89 -3.97
C PRO A 120 -9.54 4.58 -5.34
N GLN A 121 -9.88 5.88 -5.40
CA GLN A 121 -9.91 6.60 -6.67
C GLN A 121 -8.50 6.88 -7.17
N LEU A 122 -7.57 7.24 -6.29
CA LEU A 122 -6.15 7.37 -6.65
C LEU A 122 -5.55 6.01 -7.05
N LEU A 123 -5.92 4.94 -6.34
CA LEU A 123 -5.53 3.58 -6.70
C LEU A 123 -5.97 3.24 -8.14
N ARG A 124 -7.23 3.55 -8.47
CA ARG A 124 -7.80 3.33 -9.81
C ARG A 124 -7.05 4.10 -10.88
N VAL A 125 -6.71 5.38 -10.63
CA VAL A 125 -5.87 6.17 -11.54
C VAL A 125 -4.54 5.46 -11.83
N CYS A 126 -3.90 4.89 -10.80
CA CYS A 126 -2.62 4.19 -10.98
C CYS A 126 -2.74 3.00 -11.93
N PHE A 127 -3.78 2.17 -11.77
CA PHE A 127 -4.00 1.01 -12.64
C PHE A 127 -4.40 1.41 -14.07
N GLU A 128 -5.27 2.42 -14.23
CA GLU A 128 -5.67 2.92 -15.56
C GLU A 128 -4.49 3.45 -16.37
N ASN A 129 -3.48 3.98 -15.67
CA ASN A 129 -2.25 4.47 -16.29
C ASN A 129 -1.16 3.41 -16.41
N GLY A 130 -1.49 2.12 -16.19
CA GLY A 130 -0.61 1.00 -16.51
C GLY A 130 0.20 0.44 -15.35
N PHE A 131 -0.09 0.81 -14.10
CA PHE A 131 0.46 0.09 -12.95
C PHE A 131 -0.03 -1.36 -12.97
N LYS A 132 0.88 -2.34 -12.94
CA LYS A 132 0.53 -3.77 -13.02
C LYS A 132 0.59 -4.50 -11.68
N GLY A 133 1.41 -4.04 -10.73
CA GLY A 133 1.60 -4.71 -9.44
C GLY A 133 2.06 -6.17 -9.56
N ASP A 134 2.76 -6.51 -10.64
CA ASP A 134 3.15 -7.88 -11.00
C ASP A 134 4.39 -8.38 -10.25
N ARG A 135 5.19 -7.48 -9.68
CA ARG A 135 6.30 -7.86 -8.80
C ARG A 135 5.75 -8.37 -7.47
N TYR A 136 6.23 -9.54 -7.06
CA TYR A 136 5.84 -10.24 -5.83
C TYR A 136 5.93 -9.31 -4.59
N ILE A 137 7.01 -8.55 -4.48
CA ILE A 137 7.24 -7.59 -3.39
C ILE A 137 6.20 -6.47 -3.40
N ASP A 138 5.83 -5.95 -4.57
CA ASP A 138 4.86 -4.86 -4.69
C ASP A 138 3.47 -5.30 -4.23
N SER A 139 3.09 -6.54 -4.54
CA SER A 139 1.75 -7.04 -4.32
C SER A 139 1.48 -7.50 -2.86
N ASP A 140 2.40 -8.18 -2.18
CA ASP A 140 2.19 -8.60 -0.78
C ASP A 140 2.33 -7.40 0.17
N LEU A 141 3.31 -6.52 -0.10
CA LEU A 141 3.49 -5.32 0.68
C LEU A 141 2.29 -4.38 0.56
N LEU A 142 1.69 -4.23 -0.62
CA LEU A 142 0.51 -3.40 -0.83
C LEU A 142 -0.66 -3.83 0.08
N LEU A 143 -0.92 -5.13 0.22
CA LEU A 143 -1.93 -5.64 1.15
C LEU A 143 -1.51 -5.46 2.62
N LEU A 144 -0.25 -5.72 2.94
CA LEU A 144 0.28 -5.56 4.31
C LEU A 144 0.17 -4.11 4.79
N TYR A 145 0.50 -3.14 3.94
CA TYR A 145 0.38 -1.72 4.29
C TYR A 145 -1.07 -1.31 4.44
N ARG A 146 -1.97 -1.83 3.61
CA ARG A 146 -3.40 -1.49 3.71
C ARG A 146 -3.99 -1.88 5.07
N ILE A 147 -3.59 -3.00 5.66
CA ILE A 147 -3.98 -3.42 7.01
C ILE A 147 -3.70 -2.31 8.05
N ARG A 148 -2.64 -1.51 7.85
CA ARG A 148 -2.21 -0.46 8.78
C ARG A 148 -2.88 0.90 8.54
N SER A 149 -3.65 1.04 7.45
CA SER A 149 -4.04 2.33 6.88
C SER A 149 -5.56 2.52 6.78
N ASN A 150 -6.34 1.97 7.72
CA ASN A 150 -7.81 2.01 7.72
C ASN A 150 -8.43 1.34 6.47
N PRO A 151 -8.43 -0.01 6.42
CA PRO A 151 -8.89 -0.80 5.28
C PRO A 151 -10.36 -0.55 4.90
N SER A 152 -10.69 -0.72 3.62
CA SER A 152 -12.05 -0.52 3.09
C SER A 152 -12.35 -1.43 1.91
N THR A 153 -13.61 -1.82 1.74
CA THR A 153 -14.07 -2.66 0.62
C THR A 153 -13.95 -1.94 -0.72
N ALA A 154 -14.19 -0.62 -0.77
CA ALA A 154 -14.04 0.19 -1.98
C ALA A 154 -12.63 0.11 -2.61
N TRP A 155 -11.60 -0.13 -1.79
CA TRP A 155 -10.24 -0.31 -2.28
C TRP A 155 -10.02 -1.74 -2.81
N LEU A 156 -10.66 -2.74 -2.20
CA LEU A 156 -10.68 -4.11 -2.71
C LEU A 156 -11.45 -4.23 -4.04
N ASP A 157 -12.55 -3.48 -4.19
CA ASP A 157 -13.30 -3.38 -5.45
C ASP A 157 -12.38 -2.98 -6.61
N VAL A 158 -11.52 -1.98 -6.39
CA VAL A 158 -10.56 -1.54 -7.41
C VAL A 158 -9.57 -2.65 -7.74
N LEU A 159 -8.98 -3.32 -6.74
CA LEU A 159 -8.07 -4.44 -6.99
C LEU A 159 -8.76 -5.57 -7.79
N TYR A 160 -10.00 -5.88 -7.46
CA TYR A 160 -10.79 -6.90 -8.16
C TYR A 160 -11.11 -6.51 -9.61
N ASP A 161 -11.56 -5.27 -9.83
CA ASP A 161 -11.90 -4.73 -11.15
C ASP A 161 -10.72 -4.81 -12.13
N PHE A 162 -9.52 -4.48 -11.64
CA PHE A 162 -8.27 -4.56 -12.41
C PHE A 162 -7.62 -5.95 -12.42
N ASP A 163 -8.32 -6.97 -11.92
CA ASP A 163 -7.87 -8.35 -11.87
C ASP A 163 -6.49 -8.51 -11.20
N PHE A 164 -6.26 -7.74 -10.13
CA PHE A 164 -5.05 -7.82 -9.33
C PHE A 164 -4.81 -9.26 -8.90
N ARG A 165 -3.60 -9.79 -9.13
CA ARG A 165 -3.24 -11.20 -8.87
C ARG A 165 -4.21 -12.23 -9.48
N GLN A 166 -4.91 -11.87 -10.55
CA GLN A 166 -5.94 -12.70 -11.18
C GLN A 166 -7.14 -13.00 -10.26
N TRP A 167 -7.47 -12.10 -9.32
CA TRP A 167 -8.58 -12.28 -8.38
C TRP A 167 -9.93 -12.44 -9.06
N ARG A 168 -10.15 -11.79 -10.21
CA ARG A 168 -11.41 -11.86 -10.95
C ARG A 168 -11.42 -13.03 -11.93
N THR A 169 -10.29 -13.32 -12.56
CA THR A 169 -10.21 -14.33 -13.63
C THR A 169 -9.81 -15.74 -13.16
N ASN A 170 -9.26 -15.87 -11.95
CA ASN A 170 -8.83 -17.15 -11.38
C ASN A 170 -9.33 -17.33 -9.94
N PRO A 171 -10.48 -18.02 -9.74
CA PRO A 171 -11.05 -18.24 -8.41
C PRO A 171 -10.10 -18.92 -7.41
N GLN A 172 -9.13 -19.72 -7.88
CA GLN A 172 -8.15 -20.35 -6.99
C GLN A 172 -7.25 -19.32 -6.29
N LYS A 173 -7.02 -18.15 -6.92
CA LYS A 173 -6.24 -17.07 -6.33
C LYS A 173 -6.94 -16.39 -5.17
N LEU A 174 -8.26 -16.47 -5.11
CA LEU A 174 -9.04 -16.01 -3.96
C LEU A 174 -8.95 -16.97 -2.76
N GLY A 175 -8.52 -18.21 -2.99
CA GLY A 175 -8.24 -19.20 -1.94
C GLY A 175 -6.81 -19.19 -1.43
N ASP A 176 -5.93 -18.32 -1.96
CA ASP A 176 -4.54 -18.24 -1.54
C ASP A 176 -4.43 -17.80 -0.06
N TRP A 177 -3.73 -18.60 0.74
CA TRP A 177 -3.66 -18.42 2.18
C TRP A 177 -2.97 -17.12 2.60
N ARG A 178 -2.00 -16.62 1.82
CA ARG A 178 -1.31 -15.35 2.13
C ARG A 178 -2.24 -14.17 1.94
N THR A 179 -3.03 -14.21 0.87
CA THR A 179 -4.01 -13.17 0.60
C THR A 179 -5.10 -13.19 1.69
N TRP A 180 -5.65 -14.36 2.00
CA TRP A 180 -6.59 -14.54 3.11
C TRP A 180 -6.07 -13.97 4.43
N HIS A 181 -4.82 -14.28 4.77
CA HIS A 181 -4.18 -13.74 5.96
C HIS A 181 -4.28 -12.22 6.01
N HIS A 182 -3.99 -11.52 4.92
CA HIS A 182 -4.12 -10.06 4.89
C HIS A 182 -5.57 -9.58 5.07
N LEU A 183 -6.53 -10.21 4.40
CA LEU A 183 -7.94 -9.81 4.44
C LEU A 183 -8.56 -9.95 5.83
N LEU A 184 -8.17 -10.99 6.59
CA LEU A 184 -8.64 -11.17 7.97
C LEU A 184 -8.30 -9.97 8.86
N TYR A 185 -7.09 -9.41 8.70
CA TYR A 185 -6.67 -8.22 9.46
C TYR A 185 -7.19 -6.91 8.88
N MET A 186 -7.82 -6.95 7.71
CA MET A 186 -8.57 -5.81 7.20
C MET A 186 -9.94 -5.67 7.86
N GLY A 187 -10.36 -6.66 8.67
CA GLY A 187 -11.57 -6.62 9.48
C GLY A 187 -12.77 -7.32 8.84
N ALA A 188 -13.90 -7.29 9.56
CA ALA A 188 -15.09 -8.06 9.25
C ALA A 188 -15.69 -7.73 7.87
N ASP A 189 -15.76 -6.45 7.49
CA ASP A 189 -16.38 -6.05 6.23
C ASP A 189 -15.53 -6.46 5.02
N CYS A 190 -14.21 -6.31 5.11
CA CYS A 190 -13.29 -6.79 4.07
C CYS A 190 -13.29 -8.33 3.98
N THR A 191 -13.42 -9.01 5.11
CA THR A 191 -13.55 -10.47 5.16
C THR A 191 -14.85 -10.94 4.50
N ARG A 192 -15.98 -10.29 4.82
CA ARG A 192 -17.27 -10.57 4.19
C ARG A 192 -17.21 -10.33 2.69
N TRP A 193 -16.68 -9.19 2.27
CA TRP A 193 -16.47 -8.87 0.86
C TRP A 193 -15.65 -9.96 0.16
N TRP A 194 -14.55 -10.42 0.76
CA TRP A 194 -13.69 -11.46 0.19
C TRP A 194 -14.44 -12.77 -0.03
N ILE A 195 -15.26 -13.16 0.94
CA ILE A 195 -16.13 -14.34 0.87
C ILE A 195 -17.19 -14.17 -0.23
N GLU A 196 -17.84 -13.03 -0.33
CA GLU A 196 -18.86 -12.74 -1.35
C GLU A 196 -18.28 -12.84 -2.77
N HIS A 197 -17.01 -12.48 -2.95
CA HIS A 197 -16.31 -12.55 -4.24
C HIS A 197 -15.74 -13.94 -4.56
N GLY A 198 -15.97 -14.94 -3.70
CA GLY A 198 -15.58 -16.34 -3.94
C GLY A 198 -14.33 -16.80 -3.19
N GLY A 199 -13.79 -15.97 -2.28
CA GLY A 199 -12.74 -16.37 -1.36
C GLY A 199 -13.17 -17.57 -0.52
N ARG A 200 -12.49 -18.71 -0.67
CA ARG A 200 -12.77 -19.95 0.08
C ARG A 200 -11.46 -20.63 0.46
N THR A 201 -11.45 -21.27 1.62
CA THR A 201 -10.40 -22.22 2.02
C THR A 201 -11.07 -23.44 2.66
N PRO A 202 -10.55 -24.66 2.46
CA PRO A 202 -11.16 -25.87 3.02
C PRO A 202 -11.17 -25.90 4.55
N SER A 203 -10.26 -25.19 5.21
CA SER A 203 -10.20 -25.12 6.67
C SER A 203 -9.55 -23.82 7.17
N ALA A 204 -9.76 -23.54 8.45
CA ALA A 204 -9.16 -22.43 9.18
C ALA A 204 -7.69 -22.66 9.58
N ARG A 205 -7.19 -23.90 9.53
CA ARG A 205 -5.93 -24.28 10.18
C ARG A 205 -4.72 -23.43 9.75
N GLY A 206 -4.53 -23.24 8.45
CA GLY A 206 -3.43 -22.43 7.93
C GLY A 206 -3.65 -20.92 8.03
N LEU A 207 -4.83 -20.45 8.43
CA LEU A 207 -5.14 -19.02 8.50
C LEU A 207 -4.69 -18.36 9.80
N PHE A 208 -4.57 -19.15 10.86
CA PHE A 208 -4.21 -18.68 12.20
C PHE A 208 -2.85 -19.21 12.68
N GLU A 209 -2.12 -19.95 11.84
CA GLU A 209 -0.73 -20.34 12.09
C GLU A 209 0.20 -19.12 11.85
N ASP A 210 1.15 -18.86 12.77
CA ASP A 210 2.19 -17.82 12.68
C ASP A 210 1.72 -16.35 12.54
N VAL A 211 0.55 -16.03 13.10
CA VAL A 211 -0.03 -14.70 12.99
C VAL A 211 0.48 -13.71 14.06
N PRO A 212 0.97 -12.51 13.67
CA PRO A 212 1.44 -11.50 14.61
C PRO A 212 0.31 -10.67 15.25
N ARG A 213 -0.94 -10.82 14.77
CA ARG A 213 -2.10 -10.04 15.21
C ARG A 213 -3.33 -10.95 15.31
N TRP A 214 -4.36 -10.46 16.01
CA TRP A 214 -5.65 -11.15 16.15
C TRP A 214 -6.74 -10.35 15.41
N PRO A 215 -7.56 -10.98 14.54
CA PRO A 215 -8.52 -10.27 13.69
C PRO A 215 -9.79 -9.81 14.44
N GLY A 216 -9.98 -10.27 15.69
CA GLY A 216 -11.07 -9.86 16.58
C GLY A 216 -12.40 -10.55 16.32
N ALA A 217 -13.25 -10.56 17.35
CA ALA A 217 -14.57 -11.21 17.35
C ALA A 217 -15.47 -10.88 16.15
N PRO A 218 -15.59 -9.62 15.68
CA PRO A 218 -16.46 -9.31 14.54
C PRO A 218 -16.04 -10.05 13.26
N THR A 219 -14.73 -10.20 13.03
CA THR A 219 -14.20 -10.92 11.86
C THR A 219 -14.43 -12.42 12.01
N ILE A 220 -14.22 -12.96 13.21
CA ILE A 220 -14.45 -14.38 13.49
C ILE A 220 -15.93 -14.74 13.36
N GLN A 221 -16.85 -13.86 13.77
CA GLN A 221 -18.29 -14.06 13.59
C GLN A 221 -18.65 -14.22 12.11
N VAL A 222 -18.10 -13.38 11.22
CA VAL A 222 -18.33 -13.51 9.76
C VAL A 222 -17.89 -14.88 9.24
N LEU A 223 -16.72 -15.35 9.69
CA LEU A 223 -16.21 -16.66 9.30
C LEU A 223 -17.09 -17.80 9.85
N LEU A 224 -17.56 -17.68 11.10
CA LEU A 224 -18.43 -18.65 11.74
C LEU A 224 -19.79 -18.73 11.06
N ASP A 225 -20.41 -17.58 10.76
CA ASP A 225 -21.70 -17.51 10.07
C ASP A 225 -21.63 -18.16 8.69
N HIS A 226 -20.51 -18.01 7.98
CA HIS A 226 -20.36 -18.47 6.61
C HIS A 226 -19.87 -19.93 6.49
N PHE A 227 -18.91 -20.34 7.32
CA PHE A 227 -18.26 -21.65 7.20
C PHE A 227 -18.69 -22.66 8.28
N GLY A 228 -19.32 -22.19 9.37
CA GLY A 228 -19.71 -23.02 10.50
C GLY A 228 -18.55 -23.42 11.41
N VAL A 229 -18.91 -23.97 12.58
CA VAL A 229 -17.93 -24.31 13.63
C VAL A 229 -16.94 -25.39 13.22
N ASP A 230 -17.36 -26.36 12.39
CA ASP A 230 -16.51 -27.47 11.95
C ASP A 230 -15.31 -27.00 11.11
N TRP A 231 -15.44 -25.87 10.42
CA TRP A 231 -14.35 -25.28 9.65
C TRP A 231 -13.17 -24.80 10.52
N PHE A 232 -13.45 -24.50 11.80
CA PHE A 232 -12.44 -24.14 12.80
C PHE A 232 -11.79 -25.35 13.48
N LYS A 233 -12.17 -26.58 13.15
CA LYS A 233 -11.56 -27.76 13.76
C LYS A 233 -10.05 -27.79 13.53
N ASP A 234 -9.30 -28.09 14.60
CA ASP A 234 -7.83 -28.19 14.61
C ASP A 234 -7.10 -26.90 14.18
N SER A 235 -7.76 -25.74 14.24
CA SER A 235 -7.18 -24.46 13.79
C SER A 235 -6.42 -23.69 14.86
N GLY A 236 -6.60 -24.03 16.14
CA GLY A 236 -6.04 -23.27 17.25
C GLY A 236 -6.72 -21.93 17.53
N THR A 237 -7.81 -21.59 16.82
CA THR A 237 -8.48 -20.27 16.95
C THR A 237 -8.91 -19.96 18.38
N LEU A 238 -9.49 -20.92 19.13
CA LEU A 238 -9.88 -20.69 20.53
C LEU A 238 -8.67 -20.44 21.44
N GLN A 239 -7.59 -21.20 21.27
CA GLN A 239 -6.36 -21.04 22.04
C GLN A 239 -5.74 -19.66 21.77
N LEU A 240 -5.78 -19.20 20.52
CA LEU A 240 -5.30 -17.88 20.12
C LEU A 240 -6.20 -16.75 20.62
N ALA A 241 -7.53 -16.92 20.61
CA ALA A 241 -8.47 -15.96 21.18
C ALA A 241 -8.18 -15.72 22.67
N VAL A 242 -8.02 -16.80 23.44
CA VAL A 242 -7.67 -16.74 24.87
C VAL A 242 -6.31 -16.08 25.09
N LYS A 243 -5.29 -16.42 24.28
CA LYS A 243 -3.96 -15.81 24.35
C LYS A 243 -3.99 -14.29 24.11
N ASN A 244 -4.91 -13.83 23.25
CA ASN A 244 -5.10 -12.42 22.94
C ASN A 244 -6.12 -11.72 23.87
N HIS A 245 -6.62 -12.40 24.90
CA HIS A 245 -7.65 -11.90 25.82
C HIS A 245 -8.97 -11.48 25.12
N ASP A 246 -9.28 -12.04 23.95
CA ASP A 246 -10.53 -11.80 23.24
C ASP A 246 -11.58 -12.84 23.64
N PHE A 247 -12.21 -12.60 24.79
CA PHE A 247 -13.25 -13.47 25.33
C PHE A 247 -14.58 -13.35 24.57
N GLU A 248 -14.77 -12.31 23.77
CA GLU A 248 -15.96 -12.20 22.92
C GLU A 248 -15.91 -13.20 21.77
N THR A 249 -14.72 -13.48 21.21
CA THR A 249 -14.58 -14.58 20.24
C THR A 249 -14.81 -15.96 20.88
N VAL A 250 -14.51 -16.12 22.17
CA VAL A 250 -14.61 -17.41 22.86
C VAL A 250 -16.08 -17.80 23.16
N LYS A 251 -16.96 -16.80 23.31
CA LYS A 251 -18.39 -17.00 23.60
C LYS A 251 -19.16 -17.45 22.36
#